data_AF-A0A6P0RG54-F1
#
_entry.id   AF-A0A6P0RG54-F1
#
_cell.length_a   1.000
_cell.length_b   1.000
_cell.length_c   1.000
_cell.angle_alpha   90.00
_cell.angle_beta   90.00
_cell.angle_gamma   90.00
#
_symmetry.space_group_name_H-M   'P 1'
#
loop_
_entity.id
_entity.type
_entity.pdbx_description
1 polymer ?
#
loop_
_entity_poly.entity_id
_entity_poly.type
_entity_poly.pdbx_seq_one_letter_code
_entity_poly.pdbx_strand_id
1 'polypeptide(L)'
;MKKKKKIYQNLAITITVILNSLLSSPAQAESFENLLKSSLTPAEVEIHNIMGDKKALETARNACSSLQKGTSVQEFSTQAAISLLQSGLTQEQLQTAALYTGKVIATGVTSFCPEYKSKLQELQL
;
A
#
# COMPACT_ATOMS: atom_id res chain seq x y z
N MET A 1 25.41 7.54 -0.78
CA MET A 1 24.38 6.99 0.13
C MET A 1 23.23 7.96 0.48
N LYS A 2 23.41 9.29 0.52
CA LYS A 2 22.34 10.26 0.87
C LYS A 2 21.13 10.29 -0.08
N LYS A 3 21.31 10.08 -1.39
CA LYS A 3 20.21 10.09 -2.39
C LYS A 3 19.17 8.97 -2.17
N LYS A 4 19.62 7.74 -1.89
CA LYS A 4 18.72 6.60 -1.68
C LYS A 4 17.82 6.82 -0.45
N LYS A 5 18.37 7.33 0.65
CA LYS A 5 17.64 7.61 1.90
C LYS A 5 16.49 8.61 1.71
N LYS A 6 16.68 9.62 0.84
CA LYS A 6 15.66 10.63 0.52
C LYS A 6 14.51 10.06 -0.33
N ILE A 7 14.81 9.10 -1.21
CA ILE A 7 13.81 8.41 -2.03
C ILE A 7 12.94 7.50 -1.16
N TYR A 8 13.53 6.77 -0.20
CA TYR A 8 12.77 5.95 0.77
C TYR A 8 11.76 6.77 1.58
N GLN A 9 12.18 7.93 2.09
CA GLN A 9 11.29 8.80 2.86
C GLN A 9 10.13 9.33 2.02
N ASN A 10 10.40 9.74 0.77
CA ASN A 10 9.34 10.25 -0.11
C ASN A 10 8.30 9.19 -0.43
N LEU A 11 8.73 7.95 -0.70
CA LEU A 11 7.81 6.84 -0.98
C LEU A 11 6.94 6.49 0.23
N ALA A 12 7.53 6.47 1.43
CA ALA A 12 6.80 6.21 2.67
C ALA A 12 5.74 7.28 2.95
N ILE A 13 6.07 8.56 2.75
CA ILE A 13 5.12 9.68 2.90
C ILE A 13 3.95 9.53 1.92
N THR A 14 4.24 9.21 0.65
CA THR A 14 3.22 9.02 -0.38
C THR A 14 2.26 7.88 -0.06
N ILE A 15 2.78 6.74 0.44
CA ILE A 15 1.97 5.58 0.87
C ILE A 15 1.02 6.00 1.99
N THR A 16 1.54 6.70 2.99
CA THR A 16 0.79 7.21 4.13
C THR A 16 -0.37 8.14 3.72
N VAL A 17 -0.13 9.07 2.79
CA VAL A 17 -1.16 10.02 2.35
C VAL A 17 -2.31 9.31 1.63
N ILE A 18 -2.03 8.31 0.79
CA ILE A 18 -3.06 7.54 0.07
C ILE A 18 -3.90 6.67 0.99
N LEU A 19 -3.29 6.07 2.02
CA LEU A 19 -4.02 5.30 3.03
C LEU A 19 -5.12 6.14 3.69
N ASN A 20 -4.89 7.44 3.88
CA ASN A 20 -5.84 8.37 4.47
C ASN A 20 -7.02 8.69 3.53
N SER A 21 -6.79 8.79 2.21
CA SER A 21 -7.80 9.19 1.23
C SER A 21 -8.85 8.12 0.92
N LEU A 22 -8.50 6.83 1.09
CA LEU A 22 -9.34 5.69 0.69
C LEU A 22 -10.32 5.21 1.76
N LEU A 23 -10.30 5.80 2.96
CA LEU A 23 -11.13 5.38 4.09
C LEU A 23 -12.54 5.99 4.10
N SER A 24 -12.88 6.79 3.09
CA SER A 24 -14.22 7.40 2.94
C SER A 24 -15.24 6.47 2.27
N SER A 25 -14.82 5.31 1.75
CA SER A 25 -15.69 4.41 0.99
C SER A 25 -16.43 3.43 1.92
N PRO A 26 -17.75 3.25 1.75
CA PRO A 26 -18.52 2.30 2.55
C PRO A 26 -17.92 0.91 2.38
N ALA A 27 -17.67 0.21 3.49
CA ALA A 27 -17.26 -1.19 3.50
C ALA A 27 -18.40 -2.05 2.92
N GLN A 28 -18.46 -2.12 1.60
CA GLN A 28 -19.31 -3.05 0.88
C GLN A 28 -18.59 -4.40 0.85
N ALA A 29 -19.35 -5.48 0.94
CA ALA A 29 -18.88 -6.86 0.85
C ALA A 29 -18.40 -7.20 -0.58
N GLU A 30 -17.57 -6.34 -1.16
CA GLU A 30 -16.90 -6.55 -2.44
C GLU A 30 -15.59 -7.31 -2.19
N SER A 31 -15.22 -8.17 -3.13
CA SER A 31 -13.94 -8.88 -3.05
C SER A 31 -12.79 -7.86 -3.04
N PHE A 32 -11.71 -8.17 -2.33
CA PHE A 32 -10.47 -7.37 -2.31
C PHE A 32 -10.04 -6.94 -3.72
N GLU A 33 -10.16 -7.83 -4.69
CA GLU A 33 -9.81 -7.57 -6.09
C GLU A 33 -10.72 -6.52 -6.73
N ASN A 34 -12.02 -6.57 -6.48
CA ASN A 34 -12.97 -5.60 -7.02
C ASN A 34 -12.77 -4.22 -6.40
N LEU A 35 -12.57 -4.16 -5.08
CA LEU A 35 -12.27 -2.91 -4.37
C LEU A 35 -10.93 -2.31 -4.81
N LEU A 36 -9.92 -3.16 -4.99
CA LEU A 36 -8.62 -2.69 -5.45
C LEU A 36 -8.75 -2.13 -6.86
N LYS A 37 -9.31 -2.91 -7.80
CA LYS A 37 -9.45 -2.52 -9.21
C LYS A 37 -10.26 -1.26 -9.39
N SER A 38 -11.35 -1.06 -8.63
CA SER A 38 -12.16 0.16 -8.72
C SER A 38 -11.40 1.42 -8.25
N SER A 39 -10.36 1.26 -7.42
CA SER A 39 -9.56 2.35 -6.90
C SER A 39 -8.34 2.72 -7.75
N LEU A 40 -7.95 1.90 -8.74
CA LEU A 40 -6.73 2.10 -9.51
C LEU A 40 -6.91 3.10 -10.65
N THR A 41 -5.94 3.99 -10.81
CA THR A 41 -5.75 4.81 -12.01
C THR A 41 -5.11 3.99 -13.13
N PRO A 42 -5.17 4.44 -14.40
CA PRO A 42 -4.53 3.73 -15.52
C PRO A 42 -3.03 3.41 -15.30
N ALA A 43 -2.28 4.34 -14.69
CA ALA A 43 -0.87 4.12 -14.37
C ALA A 43 -0.68 3.08 -13.26
N GLU A 44 -1.57 3.03 -12.27
CA GLU A 44 -1.53 2.00 -11.21
C GLU A 44 -1.99 0.63 -11.71
N VAL A 45 -2.87 0.57 -12.72
CA VAL A 45 -3.21 -0.67 -13.42
C VAL A 45 -1.98 -1.27 -14.10
N GLU A 46 -1.11 -0.45 -14.69
CA GLU A 46 0.16 -0.93 -15.26
C GLU A 46 1.07 -1.54 -14.19
N ILE A 47 1.20 -0.90 -13.02
CA ILE A 47 1.95 -1.47 -11.90
C ILE A 47 1.30 -2.77 -11.40
N HIS A 48 -0.03 -2.80 -11.31
CA HIS A 48 -0.77 -4.00 -10.92
C HIS A 48 -0.50 -5.16 -11.89
N ASN A 49 -0.46 -4.90 -13.19
CA ASN A 49 -0.12 -5.90 -14.21
C ASN A 49 1.33 -6.40 -14.07
N ILE A 50 2.27 -5.52 -13.69
CA ILE A 50 3.68 -5.89 -13.43
C ILE A 50 3.79 -6.75 -12.15
N MET A 51 3.07 -6.39 -11.08
CA MET A 51 3.17 -7.06 -9.78
C MET A 51 2.33 -8.35 -9.72
N GLY A 52 1.19 -8.37 -10.40
CA GLY A 52 0.22 -9.46 -10.44
C GLY A 52 -0.70 -9.55 -9.21
N ASP A 53 -1.87 -10.17 -9.41
CA ASP A 53 -2.89 -10.37 -8.37
C ASP A 53 -2.34 -11.08 -7.13
N LYS A 54 -1.53 -12.12 -7.33
CA LYS A 54 -0.95 -12.92 -6.24
C LYS A 54 -0.12 -12.06 -5.29
N LYS A 55 0.72 -11.17 -5.83
CA LYS A 55 1.60 -10.33 -5.02
C LYS A 55 0.83 -9.20 -4.36
N ALA A 56 -0.23 -8.70 -5.00
CA ALA A 56 -1.15 -7.73 -4.40
C ALA A 56 -1.85 -8.34 -3.17
N LEU A 57 -2.42 -9.55 -3.33
CA LEU A 57 -3.09 -10.27 -2.26
C LEU A 57 -2.14 -10.63 -1.12
N GLU A 58 -0.93 -11.08 -1.45
CA GLU A 58 0.11 -11.36 -0.46
C GLU A 58 0.49 -10.11 0.33
N THR A 59 0.70 -8.98 -0.34
CA THR A 59 1.01 -7.69 0.30
C THR A 59 -0.10 -7.26 1.25
N ALA A 60 -1.36 -7.39 0.82
CA ALA A 60 -2.54 -7.09 1.63
C ALA A 60 -2.61 -7.95 2.90
N ARG A 61 -2.40 -9.27 2.77
CA ARG A 61 -2.40 -10.20 3.92
C ARG A 61 -1.21 -9.97 4.86
N ASN A 62 -0.05 -9.69 4.29
CA ASN A 62 1.16 -9.38 5.07
C ASN A 62 0.97 -8.11 5.89
N ALA A 63 0.30 -7.09 5.36
CA ALA A 63 -0.03 -5.89 6.13
C ALA A 63 -0.88 -6.20 7.36
N CYS A 64 -1.92 -7.03 7.22
CA CYS A 64 -2.72 -7.49 8.35
C CYS A 64 -1.88 -8.28 9.37
N SER A 65 -1.03 -9.21 8.90
CA SER A 65 -0.15 -9.99 9.79
C SER A 65 0.83 -9.11 10.56
N SER A 66 1.40 -8.10 9.91
CA SER A 66 2.31 -7.13 10.53
C SER A 66 1.59 -6.30 11.59
N LEU A 67 0.39 -5.80 11.30
CA LEU A 67 -0.44 -5.04 12.25
C LEU A 67 -0.84 -5.88 13.47
N GLN A 68 -1.12 -7.17 13.27
CA GLN A 68 -1.40 -8.13 14.34
C GLN A 68 -0.19 -8.37 15.23
N LYS A 69 1.02 -8.39 14.67
CA LYS A 69 2.29 -8.51 15.41
C LYS A 69 2.71 -7.21 16.12
N GLY A 70 1.94 -6.14 15.98
CA GLY A 70 2.25 -4.84 16.57
C GLY A 70 3.23 -3.98 15.78
N THR A 71 3.57 -4.37 14.54
CA THR A 71 4.37 -3.54 13.64
C THR A 71 3.61 -2.27 13.29
N SER A 72 4.29 -1.12 13.36
CA SER A 72 3.68 0.17 13.01
C SER A 72 3.42 0.28 11.50
N VAL A 73 2.46 1.13 11.13
CA VAL A 73 2.15 1.38 9.71
C VAL A 73 3.36 1.90 8.95
N GLN A 74 4.13 2.77 9.60
CA GLN A 74 5.35 3.36 9.03
C GLN A 74 6.44 2.30 8.78
N GLU A 75 6.57 1.32 9.67
CA GLU A 75 7.58 0.29 9.56
C GLU A 75 7.29 -0.71 8.43
N PHE A 76 6.06 -1.22 8.34
CA PHE A 76 5.73 -2.08 7.20
C PHE A 76 5.69 -1.30 5.88
N SER A 77 5.30 -0.01 5.88
CA SER A 77 5.32 0.83 4.68
C SER A 77 6.75 1.03 4.18
N THR A 78 7.70 1.15 5.11
CA THR A 78 9.14 1.20 4.80
C THR A 78 9.60 -0.12 4.18
N GLN A 79 9.18 -1.26 4.72
CA GLN A 79 9.50 -2.58 4.15
C GLN A 79 8.93 -2.73 2.74
N ALA A 80 7.68 -2.31 2.52
CA ALA A 80 7.05 -2.34 1.20
C ALA A 80 7.78 -1.46 0.19
N ALA A 81 8.21 -0.25 0.61
CA ALA A 81 9.04 0.63 -0.23
C ALA A 81 10.40 0.01 -0.58
N ILE A 82 11.04 -0.73 0.35
CA ILE A 82 12.27 -1.50 0.08
C ILE A 82 12.01 -2.56 -0.99
N SER A 83 10.93 -3.32 -0.88
CA SER A 83 10.57 -4.34 -1.88
C SER A 83 10.34 -3.73 -3.27
N LEU A 84 9.68 -2.57 -3.36
CA LEU A 84 9.49 -1.86 -4.62
C LEU A 84 10.81 -1.45 -5.28
N LEU A 85 11.75 -0.94 -4.49
CA LEU A 85 13.08 -0.54 -4.98
C LEU A 85 13.93 -1.73 -5.46
N GLN A 86 13.64 -2.93 -4.97
CA GLN A 86 14.26 -4.18 -5.42
C GLN A 86 13.55 -4.80 -6.63
N SER A 87 12.41 -4.26 -7.05
CA SER A 87 11.57 -4.83 -8.12
C SER A 87 12.04 -4.46 -9.54
N GLY A 88 13.12 -3.68 -9.68
CA GLY A 88 13.65 -3.26 -10.99
C GLY A 88 12.84 -2.18 -11.70
N LEU A 89 11.88 -1.53 -11.01
CA LEU A 89 11.06 -0.45 -11.54
C LEU A 89 11.88 0.81 -11.83
N THR A 90 11.45 1.58 -12.83
CA THR A 90 12.04 2.90 -13.12
C THR A 90 11.69 3.92 -12.02
N GLN A 91 12.42 5.04 -11.98
CA GLN A 91 12.17 6.10 -10.99
C GLN A 91 10.74 6.66 -11.06
N GLU A 92 10.19 6.74 -12.27
CA GLU A 92 8.82 7.19 -12.52
C GLU A 92 7.80 6.15 -12.02
N GLN A 93 8.03 4.87 -12.34
CA GLN A 93 7.20 3.76 -11.87
C GLN A 93 7.23 3.58 -10.36
N LEU A 94 8.34 3.91 -9.68
CA LEU A 94 8.46 3.78 -8.23
C LEU A 94 7.46 4.64 -7.47
N GLN A 95 7.17 5.86 -7.95
CA GLN A 95 6.17 6.72 -7.33
C GLN A 95 4.77 6.13 -7.48
N THR A 96 4.41 5.72 -8.70
CA THR A 96 3.13 5.05 -8.98
C THR A 96 2.99 3.75 -8.21
N ALA A 97 4.08 3.00 -8.06
CA ALA A 97 4.07 1.74 -7.33
C ALA A 97 3.93 1.93 -5.82
N ALA A 98 4.46 3.02 -5.27
CA ALA A 98 4.19 3.40 -3.88
C ALA A 98 2.72 3.77 -3.68
N LEU A 99 2.14 4.59 -4.57
CA LEU A 99 0.71 4.92 -4.55
C LEU A 99 -0.13 3.64 -4.58
N TYR A 100 0.11 2.77 -5.58
CA TYR A 100 -0.54 1.47 -5.74
C TYR A 100 -0.41 0.58 -4.49
N THR A 101 0.81 0.48 -3.93
CA THR A 101 1.06 -0.34 -2.74
C THR A 101 0.30 0.16 -1.53
N GLY A 102 0.18 1.49 -1.36
CA GLY A 102 -0.69 2.10 -0.35
C GLY A 102 -2.16 1.67 -0.52
N LYS A 103 -2.66 1.66 -1.76
CA LYS A 103 -4.05 1.21 -2.05
C LYS A 103 -4.26 -0.28 -1.76
N VAL A 104 -3.29 -1.12 -2.14
CA VAL A 104 -3.31 -2.56 -1.84
C VAL A 104 -3.41 -2.80 -0.33
N ILE A 105 -2.63 -2.06 0.45
CA ILE A 105 -2.62 -2.19 1.90
C ILE A 105 -3.93 -1.67 2.50
N ALA A 106 -4.38 -0.48 2.10
CA ALA A 106 -5.63 0.11 2.58
C ALA A 106 -6.82 -0.83 2.33
N THR A 107 -6.91 -1.34 1.10
CA THR A 107 -7.95 -2.28 0.67
C THR A 107 -7.81 -3.61 1.42
N GLY A 108 -6.59 -4.10 1.57
CA GLY A 108 -6.26 -5.33 2.30
C GLY A 108 -6.70 -5.30 3.75
N VAL A 109 -6.32 -4.24 4.48
CA VAL A 109 -6.73 -4.05 5.87
C VAL A 109 -8.24 -3.90 5.96
N THR A 110 -8.84 -3.15 5.04
CA THR A 110 -10.29 -2.97 5.01
C THR A 110 -11.05 -4.27 4.78
N SER A 111 -10.49 -5.18 3.99
CA SER A 111 -11.11 -6.43 3.58
C SER A 111 -10.83 -7.60 4.52
N PHE A 112 -9.61 -7.69 5.07
CA PHE A 112 -9.13 -8.88 5.79
C PHE A 112 -8.96 -8.69 7.28
N CYS A 113 -8.72 -7.45 7.75
CA CYS A 113 -8.52 -7.17 9.16
C CYS A 113 -9.07 -5.77 9.52
N PRO A 114 -10.40 -5.57 9.35
CA PRO A 114 -11.05 -4.26 9.49
C PRO A 114 -10.88 -3.66 10.89
N GLU A 115 -10.62 -4.46 11.91
CA GLU A 115 -10.30 -4.04 13.28
C GLU A 115 -9.04 -3.17 13.36
N TYR A 116 -8.12 -3.27 12.39
CA TYR A 116 -6.91 -2.45 12.31
C TYR A 116 -7.05 -1.22 11.40
N LYS A 117 -8.26 -0.92 10.88
CA LYS A 117 -8.51 0.31 10.09
C LYS A 117 -8.09 1.58 10.83
N SER A 118 -8.38 1.67 12.14
CA SER A 118 -8.02 2.82 12.97
C SER A 118 -6.50 3.03 13.04
N LYS A 119 -5.70 1.96 13.03
CA LYS A 119 -4.24 2.05 13.00
C LYS A 119 -3.72 2.67 11.70
N LEU A 120 -4.43 2.49 10.59
CA LEU A 120 -4.09 3.18 9.34
C LEU A 120 -4.36 4.69 9.41
N GLN A 121 -5.32 5.12 10.24
CA GLN A 121 -5.68 6.53 10.44
C GLN A 121 -4.72 7.27 11.40
N GLU A 122 -4.01 6.56 12.28
CA GLU A 122 -3.06 7.16 13.24
C GLU A 122 -1.84 7.83 12.59
N LEU A 123 -1.68 7.73 11.26
CA LEU A 123 -0.66 8.45 10.51
C LEU A 123 -0.98 9.94 10.24
N GLN A 124 -1.98 10.52 10.94
CA GLN A 124 -2.41 11.92 10.80
C GLN A 124 -1.49 12.98 11.44
N LEU A 125 -0.20 12.69 11.69
CA LEU A 125 0.75 13.66 12.25
C LEU A 125 1.72 14.21 11.21
#